data_AF-A0A4P9ZXX7-F1
#
_entry.id   AF-A0A4P9ZXX7-F1
#
_cell.length_a   1.000
_cell.length_b   1.000
_cell.length_c   1.000
_cell.angle_alpha   90.00
_cell.angle_beta   90.00
_cell.angle_gamma   90.00
#
_symmetry.space_group_name_H-M   'P 1'
#
loop_
_entity.id
_entity.type
_entity.pdbx_description
1 polymer ?
#
loop_
_entity_poly.entity_id
_entity_poly.type
_entity_poly.pdbx_seq_one_letter_code
_entity_poly.pdbx_strand_id
1 'polypeptide(L)'
;MEFLFTAAAMGMLYKRGASISAAEVGCQGEVGVACSMSAAGFAAVMGGSVEQIENAAEIGMEHNLGLTCDPVDGLVQIPCIERNALGAVKAVTAAQLALNGDGAHRVTLDQVIESMRQTGLDMQSKYKETSQGGLAVNVPVC
;
A
#
# COMPACT_ATOMS: atom_id res chain seq x y z
N MET A 1 -13.56 -7.20 -15.83
CA MET A 1 -12.27 -6.77 -16.41
C MET A 1 -11.82 -5.44 -15.82
N GLU A 2 -12.74 -4.49 -15.63
CA GLU A 2 -12.51 -3.14 -15.06
C GLU A 2 -11.64 -3.15 -13.79
N PHE A 3 -11.99 -3.96 -12.78
CA PHE A 3 -11.20 -4.09 -11.54
C PHE A 3 -9.70 -4.27 -11.80
N LEU A 4 -9.33 -5.26 -12.63
CA LEU A 4 -7.94 -5.63 -12.86
C LEU A 4 -7.19 -4.57 -13.67
N PHE A 5 -7.86 -3.89 -14.61
CA PHE A 5 -7.24 -2.83 -15.39
C PHE A 5 -7.04 -1.56 -14.56
N THR A 6 -8.00 -1.18 -13.73
CA THR A 6 -7.85 -0.05 -12.80
C THR A 6 -6.76 -0.33 -11.78
N ALA A 7 -6.76 -1.52 -11.18
CA ALA A 7 -5.71 -1.95 -10.26
C ALA A 7 -4.33 -1.92 -10.93
N ALA A 8 -4.20 -2.46 -12.16
CA ALA A 8 -2.94 -2.44 -12.90
C ALA A 8 -2.46 -1.01 -13.18
N ALA A 9 -3.36 -0.10 -13.55
CA ALA A 9 -3.02 1.31 -13.76
C ALA A 9 -2.44 1.95 -12.49
N MET A 10 -3.06 1.73 -11.33
CA MET A 10 -2.51 2.21 -10.04
C MET A 10 -1.14 1.61 -9.74
N GLY A 11 -0.96 0.30 -9.95
CA GLY A 11 0.33 -0.36 -9.77
C GLY A 11 1.43 0.24 -10.66
N MET A 12 1.09 0.64 -11.89
CA MET A 12 2.03 1.32 -12.79
C MET A 12 2.43 2.71 -12.28
N LEU A 13 1.51 3.47 -11.68
CA LEU A 13 1.82 4.77 -11.09
C LEU A 13 2.84 4.63 -9.96
N TYR A 14 2.63 3.68 -9.04
CA TYR A 14 3.59 3.39 -7.95
C TYR A 14 4.93 2.90 -8.49
N LYS A 15 4.95 2.00 -9.47
CA LYS A 15 6.20 1.50 -10.05
C LYS A 15 7.01 2.61 -10.73
N ARG A 16 6.33 3.58 -11.35
CA ARG A 16 6.98 4.70 -12.06
C ARG A 16 7.43 5.81 -11.12
N GLY A 17 6.64 6.12 -10.09
CA GLY A 17 6.93 7.22 -9.16
C GLY A 17 7.77 6.82 -7.95
N ALA A 18 7.71 5.56 -7.52
CA ALA A 18 8.44 5.04 -6.36
C ALA A 18 9.00 3.64 -6.65
N SER A 19 8.45 2.61 -6.00
CA SER A 19 8.75 1.20 -6.27
C SER A 19 7.59 0.32 -5.81
N ILE A 20 7.56 -0.93 -6.26
CA ILE A 20 6.65 -1.97 -5.77
C ILE A 20 7.40 -3.10 -5.03
N SER A 21 8.68 -2.87 -4.71
CA SER A 21 9.58 -3.86 -4.09
C SER A 21 9.77 -3.56 -2.60
N ALA A 22 9.51 -4.52 -1.72
CA ALA A 22 9.80 -4.32 -0.30
C ALA A 22 11.28 -4.19 0.01
N ALA A 23 12.15 -4.81 -0.78
CA ALA A 23 13.59 -4.62 -0.69
C ALA A 23 14.03 -3.16 -0.94
N GLU A 24 13.23 -2.38 -1.68
CA GLU A 24 13.58 -0.99 -2.01
C GLU A 24 12.88 0.03 -1.09
N VAL A 25 11.60 -0.19 -0.77
CA VAL A 25 10.77 0.81 -0.07
C VAL A 25 10.00 0.26 1.14
N GLY A 26 10.26 -0.98 1.56
CA GLY A 26 9.51 -1.64 2.63
C GLY A 26 8.14 -2.16 2.17
N CYS A 27 7.38 -2.73 3.11
CA CYS A 27 6.11 -3.41 2.82
C CYS A 27 5.00 -2.46 2.34
N GLN A 28 5.18 -1.13 2.50
CA GLN A 28 4.35 -0.15 1.79
C GLN A 28 4.39 -0.33 0.26
N GLY A 29 5.51 -0.80 -0.29
CA GLY A 29 5.68 -1.13 -1.71
C GLY A 29 4.94 -2.38 -2.16
N GLU A 30 4.52 -3.25 -1.24
CA GLU A 30 3.87 -4.51 -1.57
C GLU A 30 2.43 -4.49 -1.08
N VAL A 31 2.22 -4.63 0.23
CA VAL A 31 0.88 -4.65 0.83
C VAL A 31 0.22 -3.27 0.72
N GLY A 32 0.98 -2.19 0.86
CA GLY A 32 0.44 -0.83 0.67
C GLY A 32 -0.04 -0.60 -0.77
N VAL A 33 0.79 -0.98 -1.76
CA VAL A 33 0.43 -0.91 -3.18
C VAL A 33 -0.76 -1.82 -3.49
N ALA A 34 -0.78 -3.05 -2.99
CA ALA A 34 -1.90 -3.97 -3.19
C ALA A 34 -3.22 -3.45 -2.59
N CYS A 35 -3.16 -2.82 -1.41
CA CYS A 35 -4.29 -2.16 -0.75
C CYS A 35 -4.83 -1.02 -1.62
N SER A 36 -3.96 -0.13 -2.10
CA SER A 36 -4.32 0.97 -2.99
C SER A 36 -4.90 0.50 -4.33
N MET A 37 -4.24 -0.46 -4.99
CA MET A 37 -4.71 -1.08 -6.23
C MET A 37 -6.11 -1.68 -6.08
N SER A 38 -6.35 -2.37 -4.96
CA SER A 38 -7.64 -2.99 -4.67
C SER A 38 -8.72 -1.96 -4.35
N ALA A 39 -8.39 -0.89 -3.64
CA ALA A 39 -9.30 0.21 -3.33
C ALA A 39 -9.79 0.90 -4.61
N ALA A 40 -8.86 1.25 -5.50
CA ALA A 40 -9.16 1.84 -6.79
C ALA A 40 -9.99 0.91 -7.69
N GLY A 41 -9.59 -0.37 -7.78
CA GLY A 41 -10.33 -1.37 -8.53
C GLY A 41 -11.75 -1.57 -8.03
N PHE A 42 -11.94 -1.57 -6.70
CA PHE A 42 -13.26 -1.69 -6.08
C PHE A 42 -14.11 -0.44 -6.34
N ALA A 43 -13.55 0.77 -6.15
CA ALA A 43 -14.24 2.02 -6.42
C ALA A 43 -14.71 2.11 -7.88
N ALA A 44 -13.89 1.66 -8.84
CA ALA A 44 -14.25 1.63 -10.26
C ALA A 44 -15.44 0.70 -10.53
N VAL A 45 -15.40 -0.54 -10.03
CA VAL A 45 -16.51 -1.50 -10.22
C VAL A 45 -17.81 -1.03 -9.56
N MET A 46 -17.71 -0.22 -8.50
CA MET A 46 -18.87 0.38 -7.83
C MET A 46 -19.41 1.64 -8.53
N GLY A 47 -18.84 2.04 -9.67
CA GLY A 47 -19.29 3.17 -10.47
C GLY A 47 -18.78 4.53 -10.00
N GLY A 48 -17.67 4.56 -9.27
CA GLY A 48 -17.01 5.81 -8.86
C GLY A 48 -16.48 6.61 -10.05
N SER A 49 -16.40 7.93 -9.89
CA SER A 49 -15.71 8.79 -10.86
C SER A 49 -14.20 8.56 -10.84
N VAL A 50 -13.48 9.10 -11.83
CA VAL A 50 -12.00 9.02 -11.87
C VAL A 50 -11.40 9.63 -10.60
N GLU A 51 -11.94 10.75 -10.14
CA GLU A 51 -11.53 11.44 -8.92
C GLU A 51 -11.74 10.57 -7.68
N GLN A 52 -12.88 9.87 -7.58
CA GLN A 52 -13.13 8.93 -6.48
C GLN A 52 -12.25 7.68 -6.55
N ILE A 53 -11.92 7.20 -7.76
CA ILE A 53 -11.01 6.06 -7.95
C ILE A 53 -9.60 6.43 -7.48
N GLU A 54 -9.09 7.59 -7.90
CA GLU A 54 -7.79 8.10 -7.45
C GLU A 54 -7.77 8.36 -5.95
N ASN A 55 -8.86 8.91 -5.39
CA ASN A 55 -8.96 9.08 -3.95
C ASN A 55 -8.95 7.75 -3.19
N ALA A 56 -9.69 6.74 -3.65
CA ALA A 56 -9.68 5.43 -3.01
C ALA A 56 -8.26 4.84 -2.99
N ALA A 57 -7.52 5.00 -4.10
CA ALA A 57 -6.12 4.60 -4.21
C ALA A 57 -5.23 5.36 -3.21
N GLU A 58 -5.44 6.67 -3.11
CA GLU A 58 -4.74 7.60 -2.24
C GLU A 58 -4.91 7.21 -0.76
N ILE A 59 -6.14 7.12 -0.25
CA ILE A 59 -6.44 6.68 1.13
C ILE A 59 -5.86 5.28 1.39
N GLY A 60 -5.99 4.38 0.41
CA GLY A 60 -5.48 3.02 0.50
C GLY A 60 -3.96 2.96 0.72
N MET A 61 -3.19 3.86 0.10
CA MET A 61 -1.75 3.95 0.31
C MET A 61 -1.38 4.80 1.52
N GLU A 62 -2.07 5.91 1.77
CA GLU A 62 -1.83 6.82 2.90
C GLU A 62 -1.79 6.02 4.23
N HIS A 63 -2.74 5.11 4.43
CA HIS A 63 -2.83 4.24 5.60
C HIS A 63 -1.79 3.11 5.65
N ASN A 64 -0.82 3.09 4.74
CA ASN A 64 0.29 2.15 4.71
C ASN A 64 1.67 2.84 4.56
N LEU A 65 1.73 4.17 4.50
CA LEU A 65 2.99 4.91 4.42
C LEU A 65 3.91 4.59 5.61
N GLY A 66 5.19 4.36 5.32
CA GLY A 66 6.23 4.01 6.29
C GLY A 66 6.24 2.55 6.74
N LEU A 67 5.38 1.68 6.17
CA LEU A 67 5.34 0.27 6.57
C LEU A 67 6.63 -0.46 6.17
N THR A 68 7.41 -0.88 7.16
CA THR A 68 8.67 -1.63 7.02
C THR A 68 8.43 -3.08 6.63
N CYS A 69 9.43 -3.77 6.07
CA CYS A 69 9.34 -5.20 5.73
C CYS A 69 10.41 -5.99 6.49
N ASP A 70 10.04 -6.60 7.61
CA ASP A 70 11.01 -7.29 8.45
C ASP A 70 10.34 -8.41 9.26
N PRO A 71 9.90 -9.48 8.58
CA PRO A 71 9.04 -10.48 9.16
C PRO A 71 9.78 -11.43 10.11
N VAL A 72 9.05 -12.05 11.02
CA VAL A 72 9.58 -13.02 11.99
C VAL A 72 10.25 -14.16 11.25
N ASP A 73 11.50 -14.47 11.63
CA ASP A 73 12.32 -15.53 11.03
C ASP A 73 12.54 -15.39 9.50
N GLY A 74 12.29 -14.20 8.94
CA GLY A 74 12.32 -13.97 7.50
C GLY A 74 11.22 -14.69 6.71
N LEU A 75 10.22 -15.26 7.40
CA LEU A 75 9.16 -16.03 6.78
C LEU A 75 7.99 -15.13 6.38
N VAL A 76 7.35 -15.42 5.25
CA VAL A 76 6.13 -14.73 4.78
C VAL A 76 4.90 -15.22 5.56
N GLN A 77 4.94 -15.09 6.88
CA GLN A 77 3.88 -15.49 7.81
C GLN A 77 3.50 -14.31 8.69
N ILE A 78 4.37 -13.94 9.62
CA ILE A 78 4.13 -12.86 10.58
C ILE A 78 5.06 -11.69 10.24
N PRO A 79 4.56 -10.46 10.01
CA PRO A 79 3.15 -10.03 10.09
C PRO A 79 2.42 -10.07 8.73
N CYS A 80 2.93 -10.81 7.75
CA CYS A 80 2.47 -10.77 6.36
C CYS A 80 0.99 -11.18 6.20
N ILE A 81 0.54 -12.19 6.93
CA ILE A 81 -0.83 -12.72 6.86
C ILE A 81 -1.82 -11.66 7.35
N GLU A 82 -1.63 -11.15 8.57
CA GLU A 82 -2.52 -10.13 9.13
C GLU A 82 -2.44 -8.81 8.37
N ARG A 83 -1.29 -8.46 7.79
CA ARG A 83 -1.16 -7.29 6.89
C ARG A 83 -2.05 -7.41 5.65
N ASN A 84 -2.14 -8.60 5.04
CA ASN A 84 -3.03 -8.82 3.90
C ASN A 84 -4.51 -8.77 4.33
N ALA A 85 -4.86 -9.40 5.46
CA ALA A 85 -6.23 -9.37 5.97
C ALA A 85 -6.70 -7.94 6.28
N LEU A 86 -5.86 -7.16 7.00
CA LEU A 86 -6.15 -5.77 7.30
C LEU A 86 -6.09 -4.88 6.05
N GLY A 87 -5.18 -5.17 5.11
CA GLY A 87 -5.09 -4.46 3.83
C GLY A 87 -6.35 -4.61 2.99
N ALA A 88 -6.94 -5.80 2.94
CA ALA A 88 -8.22 -6.03 2.25
C ALA A 88 -9.36 -5.22 2.88
N VAL A 89 -9.44 -5.17 4.21
CA VAL A 89 -10.44 -4.35 4.93
C VAL A 89 -10.22 -2.87 4.62
N LYS A 90 -8.99 -2.38 4.74
CA LYS A 90 -8.62 -0.98 4.41
C LYS A 90 -9.02 -0.63 2.98
N ALA A 91 -8.78 -1.51 2.01
CA ALA A 91 -9.11 -1.25 0.61
C ALA A 91 -10.61 -1.02 0.38
N VAL A 92 -11.45 -1.86 0.98
CA VAL A 92 -12.91 -1.70 0.91
C VAL A 92 -13.35 -0.42 1.62
N THR A 93 -12.83 -0.16 2.82
CA THR A 93 -13.17 1.06 3.57
C THR A 93 -12.72 2.33 2.85
N ALA A 94 -11.51 2.33 2.27
CA ALA A 94 -10.99 3.46 1.47
C ALA A 94 -11.90 3.75 0.28
N ALA A 95 -12.31 2.73 -0.46
CA ALA A 95 -13.25 2.89 -1.56
C ALA A 95 -14.62 3.41 -1.09
N GLN A 96 -15.15 2.91 0.03
CA GLN A 96 -16.40 3.41 0.61
C GLN A 96 -16.29 4.88 1.03
N LEU A 97 -15.17 5.30 1.61
CA LEU A 97 -14.93 6.70 1.97
C LEU A 97 -14.93 7.59 0.73
N ALA A 98 -14.22 7.17 -0.33
CA ALA A 98 -14.16 7.89 -1.59
C ALA A 98 -15.53 8.02 -2.27
N LEU A 99 -16.28 6.91 -2.34
CA LEU A 99 -17.60 6.85 -2.98
C LEU A 99 -18.68 7.64 -2.23
N ASN A 100 -18.55 7.79 -0.91
CA ASN A 100 -19.43 8.62 -0.09
C ASN A 100 -19.07 10.12 -0.16
N GLY A 101 -17.87 10.45 -0.64
CA GLY A 101 -17.44 11.81 -0.93
C GLY A 101 -17.67 12.19 -2.39
N ASP A 102 -17.17 13.35 -2.78
CA ASP A 102 -17.17 13.87 -4.15
C ASP A 102 -15.84 13.62 -4.90
N GLY A 103 -14.91 12.89 -4.29
CA GLY A 103 -13.56 12.67 -4.83
C GLY A 103 -12.62 13.86 -4.63
N ALA A 104 -13.01 14.90 -3.89
CA ALA A 104 -12.12 16.03 -3.55
C ALA A 104 -11.42 15.82 -2.21
N HIS A 105 -10.09 15.79 -2.24
CA HIS A 105 -9.25 15.54 -1.06
C HIS A 105 -8.07 16.51 -1.06
N ARG A 106 -7.61 16.86 0.15
CA ARG A 106 -6.48 17.78 0.32
C ARG A 106 -5.17 17.16 -0.14
N VAL A 107 -5.04 15.84 0.07
CA VAL A 107 -3.85 15.06 -0.28
C VAL A 107 -4.11 14.41 -1.63
N THR A 108 -3.20 14.60 -2.59
CA THR A 108 -3.31 13.97 -3.91
C THR A 108 -2.54 12.66 -3.95
N LEU A 109 -2.92 11.77 -4.87
CA LEU A 109 -2.23 10.50 -5.09
C LEU A 109 -0.73 10.71 -5.39
N ASP A 110 -0.37 11.72 -6.19
CA ASP A 110 1.03 12.07 -6.48
C ASP A 110 1.81 12.44 -5.21
N GLN A 111 1.20 13.20 -4.29
CA GLN A 111 1.83 13.55 -3.02
C GLN A 111 2.06 12.31 -2.15
N VAL A 112 1.13 11.35 -2.17
CA VAL A 112 1.28 10.07 -1.46
C VAL A 112 2.38 9.22 -2.10
N ILE A 113 2.45 9.14 -3.43
CA ILE A 113 3.52 8.42 -4.14
C ILE A 113 4.89 9.03 -3.82
N GLU A 114 4.99 10.35 -3.84
CA GLU A 114 6.23 11.06 -3.49
C GLU A 114 6.61 10.83 -2.03
N SER A 115 5.63 10.84 -1.11
CA SER A 115 5.86 10.53 0.30
C SER A 115 6.32 9.08 0.50
N MET A 116 5.74 8.13 -0.24
CA MET A 116 6.18 6.73 -0.26
C MET A 116 7.61 6.59 -0.77
N ARG A 117 7.96 7.30 -1.86
CA ARG A 117 9.32 7.32 -2.42
C ARG A 117 10.32 7.84 -1.39
N GLN A 118 10.03 8.99 -0.78
CA GLN A 118 10.92 9.63 0.18
C GLN A 118 11.08 8.78 1.44
N THR A 119 9.99 8.28 2.02
CA THR A 119 10.04 7.38 3.19
C THR A 119 10.78 6.07 2.88
N GLY A 120 10.64 5.53 1.68
CA GLY A 120 11.38 4.34 1.24
C GLY A 120 12.88 4.59 1.10
N LEU A 121 13.29 5.77 0.64
CA LEU A 121 14.71 6.19 0.59
C LEU A 121 15.28 6.38 1.99
N ASP A 122 14.52 7.01 2.88
CA ASP A 122 14.93 7.28 4.26
C ASP A 122 14.91 6.03 5.15
N MET A 123 14.19 4.98 4.72
CA MET A 123 14.14 3.71 5.43
C MET A 123 15.52 3.03 5.42
N GLN A 124 16.06 2.79 6.61
CA GLN A 124 17.32 2.06 6.76
C GLN A 124 17.21 0.65 6.18
N SER A 125 18.28 0.15 5.57
CA SER A 125 18.31 -1.15 4.90
C SER A 125 17.84 -2.31 5.78
N LYS A 126 18.15 -2.30 7.08
CA LYS A 126 17.75 -3.35 8.03
C LYS A 126 16.25 -3.42 8.33
N TYR A 127 15.47 -2.39 7.95
CA TYR A 127 14.01 -2.38 8.08
C TYR A 127 13.29 -2.66 6.74
N LYS A 128 14.07 -2.95 5.71
CA LYS A 128 13.61 -3.52 4.44
C LYS A 128 13.76 -5.04 4.50
N GLU A 129 13.32 -5.72 3.46
CA GLU A 129 13.23 -7.18 3.33
C GLU A 129 14.59 -7.90 3.45
N THR A 130 15.13 -7.90 4.68
CA THR A 130 16.48 -8.36 5.02
C THR A 130 16.48 -9.27 6.24
N SER A 131 15.44 -9.22 7.07
CA SER A 131 15.33 -10.00 8.33
C SER A 131 16.40 -9.62 9.37
N GLN A 132 16.84 -8.36 9.36
CA GLN A 132 17.96 -7.87 10.17
C GLN A 132 17.56 -6.86 11.26
N GLY A 133 16.27 -6.55 11.43
CA GLY A 133 15.78 -5.64 12.45
C GLY A 133 14.39 -6.00 12.96
N GLY A 134 13.57 -4.98 13.23
CA GLY A 134 12.11 -5.11 13.26
C GLY A 134 11.58 -6.27 14.10
N LEU A 135 10.57 -6.98 13.58
CA LEU A 135 10.05 -8.18 14.25
C LEU A 135 11.03 -9.35 14.15
N ALA A 136 11.80 -9.44 13.07
CA ALA A 136 12.76 -10.52 12.82
C ALA A 136 13.75 -10.74 13.98
N VAL A 137 14.25 -9.68 14.61
CA VAL A 137 15.25 -9.77 15.69
C VAL A 137 14.65 -9.62 17.10
N ASN A 138 13.41 -9.14 17.21
CA ASN A 138 12.79 -8.85 18.51
C ASN A 138 11.78 -9.92 18.95
N VAL A 139 11.37 -10.83 18.06
CA VAL A 139 10.46 -11.94 18.39
C VAL A 139 11.27 -13.24 18.50
N PRO A 140 11.32 -13.88 19.68
CA PRO A 140 12.01 -15.16 19.85
C PRO A 140 11.34 -16.28 19.04
N VAL A 141 12.14 -17.05 18.32
CA VAL A 141 11.73 -18.26 17.61
C VAL A 141 12.39 -19.44 18.35
N CYS A 142 11.79 -19.85 19.46
CA CYS A 142 12.31 -20.93 20.32
C CYS A 142 11.33 -22.11 20.37
#